data_AF-A0A484IE50-F1
#
_entry.id   AF-A0A484IE50-F1
#
_cell.length_a   1.000
_cell.length_b   1.000
_cell.length_c   1.000
_cell.angle_alpha   90.00
_cell.angle_beta   90.00
_cell.angle_gamma   90.00
#
_symmetry.space_group_name_H-M   'P 1'
#
loop_
_entity.id
_entity.type
_entity.pdbx_description
1 polymer ?
#
loop_
_entity_poly.entity_id
_entity_poly.type
_entity_poly.pdbx_seq_one_letter_code
_entity_poly.pdbx_strand_id
1 'polypeptide(L)'
;MDTEKESDVPTSSASKSVEYVLLENIGNELWEIDYQDGIALNVTEIINPETTGNIIKYSGKIEDFLLNERHLKNLHFHESVNFPMRVHFDN
;
A
#
# COMPACT_ATOMS: atom_id res chain seq x y z
N MET A 1 -46.92 -4.34 -15.43
CA MET A 1 -46.10 -5.34 -14.72
C MET A 1 -44.70 -4.87 -14.99
N ASP A 2 -44.22 -3.97 -14.15
CA ASP A 2 -42.98 -3.23 -14.41
C ASP A 2 -42.26 -3.21 -13.07
N THR A 3 -41.49 -4.27 -12.83
CA THR A 3 -40.53 -4.30 -11.72
C THR A 3 -39.18 -4.03 -12.35
N GLU A 4 -38.74 -2.78 -12.17
CA GLU A 4 -37.42 -2.30 -12.51
C GLU A 4 -36.39 -3.22 -11.86
N LYS A 5 -35.47 -3.75 -12.67
CA LYS A 5 -34.35 -4.55 -12.18
C LYS A 5 -33.41 -3.62 -11.42
N GLU A 6 -33.38 -3.80 -10.11
CA GLU A 6 -32.33 -3.33 -9.22
C GLU A 6 -30.98 -3.67 -9.86
N SER A 7 -30.24 -2.63 -10.22
CA SER A 7 -28.91 -2.77 -10.79
C SER A 7 -27.96 -3.11 -9.65
N ASP A 8 -27.70 -4.40 -9.45
CA ASP A 8 -26.55 -4.89 -8.70
C ASP A 8 -25.29 -4.34 -9.37
N VAL A 9 -24.87 -3.15 -8.94
CA VAL A 9 -23.50 -2.70 -9.15
C VAL A 9 -22.65 -3.62 -8.30
N PRO A 10 -21.75 -4.44 -8.88
CA PRO A 10 -20.81 -5.18 -8.06
C PRO A 10 -19.96 -4.15 -7.34
N THR A 11 -20.18 -4.00 -6.04
CA THR A 11 -19.28 -3.27 -5.17
C THR A 11 -17.96 -4.01 -5.24
N SER A 12 -17.02 -3.44 -6.00
CA SER A 12 -15.68 -3.99 -6.20
C SER A 12 -15.05 -4.24 -4.83
N SER A 13 -15.03 -5.50 -4.41
CA SER A 13 -14.33 -5.94 -3.20
C SER A 13 -12.81 -5.91 -3.37
N ALA A 14 -12.30 -5.44 -4.51
CA ALA A 14 -10.88 -5.34 -4.84
C ALA A 14 -10.20 -4.07 -4.27
N SER A 15 -10.94 -3.18 -3.62
CA SER A 15 -10.43 -1.85 -3.20
C SER A 15 -9.91 -1.78 -1.76
N LYS A 16 -9.68 -2.91 -1.07
CA LYS A 16 -9.22 -2.93 0.33
C LYS A 16 -7.90 -3.66 0.58
N SER A 17 -7.29 -4.27 -0.43
CA SER A 17 -6.03 -5.03 -0.27
C SER A 17 -4.77 -4.18 -0.43
N VAL A 18 -4.86 -3.01 -1.06
CA VAL A 18 -3.72 -2.14 -1.32
C VAL A 18 -3.85 -0.81 -0.57
N GLU A 19 -2.79 -0.42 0.13
CA GLU A 19 -2.67 0.84 0.86
C GLU A 19 -1.44 1.61 0.39
N TYR A 20 -1.56 2.94 0.28
CA TYR A 20 -0.41 3.80 -0.02
C TYR A 20 -0.02 4.59 1.23
N VAL A 21 1.26 4.55 1.60
CA VAL A 21 1.80 5.32 2.72
C VAL A 21 2.93 6.23 2.23
N LEU A 22 2.82 7.52 2.55
CA LEU A 22 3.85 8.53 2.32
C LEU A 22 4.59 8.78 3.64
N LEU A 23 5.86 8.44 3.65
CA LEU A 23 6.76 8.67 4.77
C LEU A 23 7.30 10.10 4.72
N GLU A 24 6.82 10.96 5.62
CA GLU A 24 7.19 12.39 5.69
C GLU A 24 8.55 12.57 6.41
N ASN A 25 9.61 11.96 5.85
CA ASN A 25 11.00 12.07 6.30
C ASN A 25 11.87 12.82 5.28
N ILE A 26 13.17 12.96 5.55
CA ILE A 26 14.15 13.54 4.61
C ILE A 26 14.20 12.66 3.36
N GLY A 27 13.46 13.04 2.32
CA GLY A 27 13.41 12.33 1.04
C GLY A 27 12.00 11.98 0.55
N ASN A 28 10.97 12.04 1.43
CA ASN A 28 9.57 11.68 1.14
C ASN A 28 9.43 10.37 0.33
N GLU A 29 9.34 9.24 1.01
CA GLU A 29 9.17 7.94 0.34
C GLU A 29 7.70 7.57 0.23
N LEU A 30 7.26 7.17 -0.96
CA LEU A 30 5.93 6.59 -1.18
C LEU A 30 6.05 5.07 -1.27
N TRP A 31 5.24 4.38 -0.48
CA TRP A 31 5.16 2.93 -0.46
C TRP A 31 3.76 2.45 -0.80
N GLU A 32 3.68 1.43 -1.64
CA GLU A 32 2.48 0.64 -1.91
C GLU A 32 2.55 -0.63 -1.06
N ILE A 33 1.50 -0.94 -0.32
CA ILE A 33 1.42 -2.11 0.56
C ILE A 33 0.29 -2.98 0.03
N ASP A 34 0.63 -4.14 -0.52
CA ASP A 34 -0.32 -5.17 -0.93
C ASP A 34 -0.40 -6.25 0.16
N TYR A 35 -1.47 -6.20 0.95
CA TYR A 35 -1.72 -7.17 2.03
C TYR A 35 -2.11 -8.55 1.51
N GLN A 36 -2.59 -8.65 0.27
CA GLN A 36 -2.96 -9.94 -0.32
C GLN A 36 -1.71 -10.73 -0.71
N ASP A 37 -0.73 -10.04 -1.29
CA ASP A 37 0.52 -10.64 -1.76
C ASP A 37 1.63 -10.63 -0.68
N GLY A 38 1.39 -10.01 0.47
CA GLY A 38 2.36 -9.98 1.58
C GLY A 38 3.61 -9.16 1.24
N ILE A 39 3.43 -8.05 0.51
CA ILE A 39 4.53 -7.25 -0.01
C ILE A 39 4.28 -5.75 0.14
N ALA A 40 5.31 -5.00 0.51
CA ALA A 40 5.36 -3.55 0.38
C ALA A 40 6.46 -3.16 -0.62
N LEU A 41 6.17 -2.21 -1.50
CA LEU A 41 7.04 -1.74 -2.57
C LEU A 41 7.28 -0.24 -2.43
N ASN A 42 8.54 0.18 -2.49
CA ASN A 42 8.86 1.60 -2.60
C ASN A 42 8.56 2.05 -4.03
N VAL A 43 7.55 2.88 -4.21
CA VAL A 43 7.05 3.35 -5.52
C VAL A 43 7.31 4.84 -5.73
N THR A 44 8.19 5.44 -4.92
CA THR A 44 8.50 6.89 -4.92
C THR A 44 8.81 7.46 -6.30
N GLU A 45 9.57 6.72 -7.12
CA GLU A 45 9.97 7.17 -8.45
C GLU A 45 8.98 6.77 -9.56
N ILE A 46 7.94 6.00 -9.23
CA ILE A 46 7.03 5.36 -10.19
C ILE A 46 5.66 6.03 -10.13
N ILE A 47 5.19 6.36 -8.92
CA ILE A 47 3.84 6.85 -8.67
C ILE A 47 3.90 8.28 -8.15
N ASN A 48 3.08 9.15 -8.73
CA ASN A 48 2.89 10.51 -8.21
C ASN A 48 1.87 10.47 -7.05
N PRO A 49 2.27 10.85 -5.82
CA PRO A 49 1.36 10.89 -4.69
C PRO A 49 0.20 11.87 -4.88
N GLU A 50 0.38 12.96 -5.63
CA GLU A 50 -0.68 13.96 -5.85
C GLU A 50 -1.85 13.42 -6.68
N THR A 51 -1.60 12.41 -7.51
CA THR A 51 -2.61 11.75 -8.35
C THR A 51 -3.15 10.47 -7.73
N THR A 52 -2.58 10.04 -6.60
CA THR A 52 -2.94 8.79 -5.92
C THR A 52 -3.89 9.11 -4.78
N GLY A 53 -5.12 8.60 -4.88
CA GLY A 53 -6.13 8.82 -3.84
C GLY A 53 -5.83 8.03 -2.56
N ASN A 54 -6.25 8.58 -1.42
CA ASN A 54 -6.20 7.92 -0.11
C ASN A 54 -4.80 7.49 0.37
N ILE A 55 -3.85 8.43 0.35
CA ILE A 55 -2.51 8.24 0.93
C ILE A 55 -2.56 8.46 2.45
N ILE A 56 -1.98 7.53 3.19
CA ILE A 56 -1.73 7.66 4.62
C ILE A 56 -0.38 8.36 4.80
N LYS A 57 -0.35 9.40 5.62
CA LYS A 57 0.89 10.08 5.96
C LYS A 57 1.44 9.50 7.25
N TYR A 58 2.73 9.20 7.27
CA TYR A 58 3.42 8.67 8.44
C TYR A 58 4.76 9.35 8.65
N SER A 59 5.05 9.75 9.89
CA SER A 59 6.35 10.33 10.25
C SER A 59 7.20 9.25 10.90
N GLY A 60 8.05 8.60 10.11
CA GLY A 60 8.84 7.46 10.54
C GLY A 60 9.30 6.61 9.36
N LYS A 61 9.81 5.40 9.65
CA LYS A 61 10.25 4.46 8.61
C LYS A 61 9.13 3.52 8.21
N ILE A 62 9.24 2.93 7.01
CA ILE A 62 8.29 1.89 6.58
C ILE A 62 8.24 0.72 7.57
N GLU A 63 9.40 0.34 8.13
CA GLU A 63 9.50 -0.73 9.13
C GLU A 63 8.62 -0.45 10.35
N ASP A 64 8.72 0.76 10.91
CA ASP A 64 7.93 1.16 12.08
C ASP A 64 6.44 1.20 11.76
N PHE A 65 6.06 1.66 10.55
CA PHE A 65 4.67 1.67 10.11
C PHE A 65 4.09 0.25 10.02
N LEU A 66 4.80 -0.65 9.34
CA LEU A 66 4.34 -2.03 9.15
C LEU A 66 4.27 -2.79 10.49
N LEU A 67 5.28 -2.65 11.36
CA LEU A 67 5.32 -3.32 12.66
C LEU A 67 4.34 -2.74 13.68
N ASN A 68 4.28 -1.41 13.80
CA ASN A 68 3.61 -0.77 14.93
C ASN A 68 2.18 -0.34 14.59
N GLU A 69 1.93 0.17 13.39
CA GLU A 69 0.60 0.66 12.97
C GLU A 69 -0.24 -0.41 12.29
N ARG A 70 0.40 -1.42 11.68
CA ARG A 70 -0.28 -2.53 11.00
C ARG A 70 -0.08 -3.88 11.65
N HIS A 71 0.80 -3.97 12.65
CA HIS A 71 1.08 -5.19 13.41
C HIS A 71 1.54 -6.38 12.55
N LEU A 72 2.13 -6.09 11.38
CA LEU A 72 2.72 -7.10 10.50
C LEU A 72 3.98 -7.68 11.13
N LYS A 73 4.33 -8.92 10.77
CA LYS A 73 5.47 -9.65 11.34
C LYS A 73 6.34 -10.23 10.22
N ASN A 74 7.52 -10.71 10.62
CA ASN A 74 8.48 -11.36 9.73
C ASN A 74 8.85 -10.49 8.52
N LEU A 75 9.19 -9.22 8.78
CA LEU A 75 9.58 -8.28 7.72
C LEU A 75 10.94 -8.68 7.13
N HIS A 76 10.96 -8.88 5.81
CA HIS A 76 12.16 -9.20 5.05
C HIS A 76 12.42 -8.15 3.97
N PHE A 77 13.45 -7.34 4.20
CA PHE A 77 13.85 -6.27 3.30
C PHE A 77 14.75 -6.79 2.18
N HIS A 78 14.41 -6.42 0.95
CA HIS A 78 15.21 -6.72 -0.23
C HIS A 78 15.56 -5.44 -0.97
N GLU A 79 16.86 -5.17 -1.04
CA GLU A 79 17.44 -4.15 -1.89
C GLU A 79 18.01 -4.81 -3.14
N SER A 80 17.68 -4.27 -4.31
CA SER A 80 18.23 -4.74 -5.58
C SER A 80 18.61 -3.56 -6.44
N VAL A 81 19.72 -3.67 -7.18
CA VAL A 81 20.25 -2.59 -8.02
C VAL A 81 19.29 -2.23 -9.16
N ASN A 82 18.43 -3.16 -9.58
CA ASN A 82 17.56 -3.00 -10.75
C ASN A 82 16.06 -3.02 -10.43
N PHE A 83 15.68 -3.16 -9.16
CA PHE A 83 14.28 -3.25 -8.75
C PHE A 83 14.02 -2.32 -7.57
N PRO A 84 12.78 -1.80 -7.45
CA PRO A 84 12.42 -1.03 -6.28
C PRO A 84 12.65 -1.80 -4.99
N MET A 85 13.01 -1.07 -3.94
CA MET A 85 13.11 -1.64 -2.61
C MET A 85 11.77 -2.28 -2.24
N ARG A 86 11.82 -3.48 -1.67
CA ARG A 86 10.62 -4.22 -1.27
C ARG A 86 10.77 -4.85 0.10
N VAL A 87 9.64 -5.03 0.77
CA VAL A 87 9.54 -5.73 2.05
C VAL A 87 8.53 -6.86 1.89
N HIS A 88 8.94 -8.09 2.18
CA HIS A 88 8.00 -9.19 2.34
C HIS A 88 7.57 -9.31 3.80
N PHE A 89 6.33 -9.71 4.04
CA PHE A 89 5.78 -9.90 5.38
C PHE A 89 4.72 -10.99 5.39
N ASP A 90 4.56 -11.61 6.56
CA ASP A 90 3.46 -12.53 6.80
C ASP A 90 2.24 -11.76 7.30
N ASN A 91 1.07 -12.17 6.82
CA ASN A 91 -0.24 -11.64 7.23
C ASN A 91 -0.83 -12.46 8.38
#